data_AF-A0A933ZS35-F1
#
_entry.id   AF-A0A933ZS35-F1
#
_cell.length_a   1.000
_cell.length_b   1.000
_cell.length_c   1.000
_cell.angle_alpha   90.00
_cell.angle_beta   90.00
_cell.angle_gamma   90.00
#
_symmetry.space_group_name_H-M   'P 1'
#
loop_
_entity.id
_entity.type
_entity.pdbx_description
1 polymer ?
#
loop_
_entity_poly.entity_id
_entity_poly.type
_entity_poly.pdbx_seq_one_letter_code
_entity_poly.pdbx_strand_id
1 'polypeptide(L)'
;QCGGATPLCDPTAHACRGCNGSSECAAPTPACALSGPLSGRCVACTDDTSCSGTAPACDASSGTCRACSSDADCHGTTPACRPSGACAQCSATNHSQCVAPVRACDVLTGSCVSCMANADCAGQTPICNAATNECRACAADAECASPTPKCATSGGRAGMCVGCLAEADCSAPAPKCNLAVNACVGCLSSADCQGATPVCDSATQACAACAGDWTSTPATAMSCPTEEKPACVRDGALVGQCVECSATSRGRCATSAKGSRCLEEQGACGCAVETDCSAGKRCDSASQSCAEATSADAGMPDDAGTTSADASEGASEDAASTNPGADGGTPPTIDAGMTVAPAGGCSSAASGRSDVGILTLGLALAALSLRRRRAL
;
A
#
# COMPACT_ATOMS: atom_id res chain seq x y z
N GLN A 1 -53.24 4.70 -60.93
CA GLN A 1 -51.96 4.40 -60.29
C GLN A 1 -52.26 3.94 -58.87
N CYS A 2 -51.49 3.00 -58.33
CA CYS A 2 -51.67 2.45 -56.98
C CYS A 2 -50.76 3.17 -55.98
N GLY A 3 -51.04 3.08 -54.68
CA GLY A 3 -50.31 3.81 -53.64
C GLY A 3 -50.96 3.79 -52.25
N GLY A 4 -50.30 4.42 -51.27
CA GLY A 4 -50.81 4.53 -49.91
C GLY A 4 -50.89 3.20 -49.18
N ALA A 5 -52.11 2.73 -48.90
CA ALA A 5 -52.39 1.43 -48.28
C ALA A 5 -52.36 0.26 -49.27
N THR A 6 -52.47 0.53 -50.57
CA THR A 6 -52.49 -0.50 -51.63
C THR A 6 -51.49 -0.12 -52.73
N PRO A 7 -50.18 -0.31 -52.51
CA PRO A 7 -49.13 0.13 -53.44
C PRO A 7 -49.04 -0.71 -54.72
N LEU A 8 -49.52 -1.96 -54.71
CA LEU A 8 -49.34 -2.90 -55.82
C LEU A 8 -50.58 -2.92 -56.73
N CYS A 9 -50.36 -3.09 -58.04
CA CYS A 9 -51.43 -3.35 -59.00
C CYS A 9 -51.58 -4.86 -59.21
N ASP A 10 -52.78 -5.39 -58.98
CA ASP A 10 -53.12 -6.76 -59.35
C ASP A 10 -53.49 -6.80 -60.85
N PRO A 11 -52.72 -7.50 -61.71
CA PRO A 11 -52.98 -7.54 -63.14
C PRO A 11 -54.19 -8.41 -63.52
N THR A 12 -54.67 -9.27 -62.61
CA THR A 12 -55.78 -10.20 -62.84
C THR A 12 -57.11 -9.59 -62.36
N ALA A 13 -57.09 -8.90 -61.23
CA ALA A 13 -58.25 -8.20 -60.68
C ALA A 13 -58.39 -6.74 -61.18
N HIS A 14 -57.39 -6.21 -61.88
CA HIS A 14 -57.27 -4.81 -62.31
C HIS A 14 -57.47 -3.78 -61.18
N ALA A 15 -57.10 -4.17 -59.96
CA ALA A 15 -57.33 -3.42 -58.72
C ALA A 15 -56.02 -3.18 -57.97
N CYS A 16 -55.98 -2.18 -57.10
CA CYS A 16 -54.84 -1.95 -56.22
C CYS A 16 -54.96 -2.81 -54.96
N ARG A 17 -53.90 -3.57 -54.62
CA ARG A 17 -53.83 -4.43 -53.42
C ARG A 17 -52.66 -4.04 -52.52
N GLY A 18 -52.71 -4.51 -51.28
CA GLY A 18 -51.57 -4.48 -50.36
C GLY A 18 -50.47 -5.45 -50.79
N CYS A 19 -49.27 -5.30 -50.24
CA CYS A 19 -48.26 -6.35 -50.31
C CYS A 19 -48.65 -7.55 -49.43
N ASN A 20 -48.29 -8.74 -49.90
CA ASN A 20 -48.48 -10.04 -49.22
C ASN A 20 -47.14 -10.64 -48.77
N GLY A 21 -46.00 -10.00 -49.09
CA GLY A 21 -44.67 -10.40 -48.64
C GLY A 21 -43.60 -9.42 -49.14
N SER A 22 -42.46 -9.35 -48.45
CA SER A 22 -41.38 -8.38 -48.72
C SER A 22 -40.76 -8.52 -50.11
N SER A 23 -40.89 -9.67 -50.77
CA SER A 23 -40.47 -9.88 -52.17
C SER A 23 -41.29 -9.09 -53.20
N GLU A 24 -42.45 -8.54 -52.83
CA GLU A 24 -43.23 -7.64 -53.67
C GLU A 24 -42.85 -6.15 -53.45
N CYS A 25 -41.98 -5.88 -52.48
CA CYS A 25 -41.53 -4.53 -52.10
C CYS A 25 -40.09 -4.27 -52.60
N ALA A 26 -39.73 -2.99 -52.71
CA ALA A 26 -38.43 -2.56 -53.25
C ALA A 26 -37.87 -1.34 -52.49
N ALA A 27 -36.56 -1.12 -52.60
CA ALA A 27 -35.90 0.04 -51.99
C ALA A 27 -36.56 1.36 -52.44
N PRO A 28 -36.76 2.34 -51.54
CA PRO A 28 -36.24 2.41 -50.16
C PRO A 28 -37.11 1.73 -49.08
N THR A 29 -38.20 1.06 -49.45
CA THR A 29 -39.13 0.40 -48.51
C THR A 29 -39.25 -1.11 -48.82
N PRO A 30 -38.24 -1.93 -48.45
CA PRO A 30 -38.16 -3.33 -48.86
C PRO A 30 -39.00 -4.29 -48.02
N ALA A 31 -39.46 -3.89 -46.83
CA ALA A 31 -40.22 -4.76 -45.93
C ALA A 31 -41.72 -4.63 -46.17
N CYS A 32 -42.46 -5.74 -46.19
CA CYS A 32 -43.93 -5.71 -46.23
C CYS A 32 -44.51 -5.80 -44.81
N ALA A 33 -45.22 -4.77 -44.37
CA ALA A 33 -45.98 -4.82 -43.14
C ALA A 33 -47.20 -5.71 -43.34
N LEU A 34 -47.18 -6.93 -42.81
CA LEU A 34 -48.31 -7.87 -42.88
C LEU A 34 -49.37 -7.59 -41.80
N SER A 35 -49.01 -6.93 -40.70
CA SER A 35 -49.84 -6.73 -39.51
C SER A 35 -49.69 -5.32 -38.93
N GLY A 36 -50.51 -4.99 -37.93
CA GLY A 36 -50.47 -3.68 -37.27
C GLY A 36 -51.07 -2.53 -38.10
N PRO A 37 -50.83 -1.26 -37.73
CA PRO A 37 -51.45 -0.08 -38.33
C PRO A 37 -51.01 0.19 -39.79
N LEU A 38 -50.03 -0.56 -40.29
CA LEU A 38 -49.44 -0.41 -41.63
C LEU A 38 -49.70 -1.64 -42.51
N SER A 39 -50.56 -2.58 -42.09
CA SER A 39 -50.86 -3.81 -42.84
C SER A 39 -51.16 -3.55 -44.32
N GLY A 40 -50.49 -4.31 -45.21
CA GLY A 40 -50.55 -4.17 -46.67
C GLY A 40 -49.58 -3.15 -47.27
N ARG A 41 -48.79 -2.43 -46.47
CA ARG A 41 -47.87 -1.39 -46.96
C ARG A 41 -46.44 -1.89 -47.04
N CYS A 42 -45.74 -1.52 -48.13
CA CYS A 42 -44.29 -1.55 -48.14
C CYS A 42 -43.76 -0.43 -47.23
N VAL A 43 -42.86 -0.79 -46.31
CA VAL A 43 -42.29 0.04 -45.24
C VAL A 43 -40.76 -0.11 -45.24
N ALA A 44 -40.04 0.78 -44.54
CA ALA A 44 -38.58 0.66 -44.44
C ALA A 44 -38.18 -0.53 -43.56
N CYS A 45 -38.96 -0.81 -42.51
CA CYS A 45 -38.73 -1.89 -41.55
C CYS A 45 -40.03 -2.45 -40.98
N THR A 46 -39.99 -3.71 -40.54
CA THR A 46 -41.01 -4.34 -39.68
C THR A 46 -40.49 -4.65 -38.27
N ASP A 47 -39.16 -4.62 -38.10
CA ASP A 47 -38.40 -4.99 -36.92
C ASP A 47 -36.97 -4.42 -37.04
N ASP A 48 -36.21 -4.44 -35.95
CA ASP A 48 -34.86 -3.88 -35.88
C ASP A 48 -33.86 -4.56 -36.86
N THR A 49 -34.11 -5.81 -37.28
CA THR A 49 -33.18 -6.52 -38.20
C THR A 49 -33.22 -5.97 -39.62
N SER A 50 -34.25 -5.19 -39.95
CA SER A 50 -34.34 -4.41 -41.19
C SER A 50 -33.56 -3.08 -41.14
N CYS A 51 -33.06 -2.68 -39.96
CA CYS A 51 -32.48 -1.38 -39.68
C CYS A 51 -30.96 -1.48 -39.42
N SER A 52 -30.21 -0.38 -39.61
CA SER A 52 -28.75 -0.40 -39.46
C SER A 52 -28.11 1.00 -39.37
N GLY A 53 -26.83 1.05 -38.98
CA GLY A 53 -26.05 2.29 -38.94
C GLY A 53 -26.55 3.27 -37.87
N THR A 54 -26.80 4.53 -38.27
CA THR A 54 -27.30 5.59 -37.38
C THR A 54 -28.81 5.54 -37.12
N ALA A 55 -29.52 4.59 -37.74
CA ALA A 55 -30.93 4.32 -37.49
C ALA A 55 -31.12 2.80 -37.31
N PRO A 56 -30.70 2.22 -36.15
CA PRO A 56 -30.65 0.79 -35.93
C PRO A 56 -31.97 0.16 -35.45
N ALA A 57 -32.95 0.96 -35.04
CA ALA A 57 -34.19 0.46 -34.42
C ALA A 57 -35.42 0.79 -35.27
N CYS A 58 -36.40 -0.10 -35.31
CA CYS A 58 -37.63 0.11 -36.07
C CYS A 58 -38.73 0.76 -35.21
N ASP A 59 -39.31 1.87 -35.69
CA ASP A 59 -40.62 2.30 -35.21
C ASP A 59 -41.72 1.60 -36.01
N ALA A 60 -42.26 0.52 -35.45
CA ALA A 60 -43.35 -0.26 -36.04
C ALA A 60 -44.68 0.52 -36.18
N SER A 61 -44.82 1.72 -35.60
CA SER A 61 -46.00 2.58 -35.79
C SER A 61 -45.93 3.44 -37.05
N SER A 62 -44.72 3.87 -37.45
CA SER A 62 -44.48 4.62 -38.70
C SER A 62 -43.91 3.77 -39.84
N GLY A 63 -43.32 2.61 -39.53
CA GLY A 63 -42.64 1.74 -40.48
C GLY A 63 -41.28 2.30 -40.92
N THR A 64 -40.63 3.10 -40.06
CA THR A 64 -39.36 3.78 -40.34
C THR A 64 -38.28 3.42 -39.35
N CYS A 65 -37.04 3.30 -39.83
CA CYS A 65 -35.88 3.14 -38.96
C CYS A 65 -35.57 4.48 -38.27
N ARG A 66 -35.32 4.41 -36.96
CA ARG A 66 -35.00 5.53 -36.08
C ARG A 66 -33.68 5.27 -35.33
N ALA A 67 -33.16 6.32 -34.73
CA ALA A 67 -32.09 6.24 -33.73
C ALA A 67 -32.49 5.30 -32.57
N CYS A 68 -31.49 4.65 -31.96
CA CYS A 68 -31.66 4.03 -30.66
C CYS A 68 -31.94 5.10 -29.58
N SER A 69 -32.72 4.72 -28.58
CA SER A 69 -33.13 5.54 -27.43
C SER A 69 -32.65 4.95 -26.09
N SER A 70 -32.35 3.66 -26.08
CA SER A 70 -31.78 2.91 -24.97
C SER A 70 -31.06 1.67 -25.49
N ASP A 71 -30.30 0.98 -24.64
CA ASP A 71 -29.64 -0.28 -24.99
C ASP A 71 -30.61 -1.40 -25.41
N ALA A 72 -31.90 -1.32 -25.04
CA ALA A 72 -32.91 -2.28 -25.46
C ALA A 72 -33.28 -2.17 -26.97
N ASP A 73 -32.90 -1.07 -27.62
CA ASP A 73 -32.97 -0.87 -29.08
C ASP A 73 -31.72 -1.44 -29.80
N CYS A 74 -30.79 -2.08 -29.08
CA CYS A 74 -29.48 -2.47 -29.57
C CYS A 74 -29.15 -3.95 -29.26
N HIS A 75 -28.70 -4.69 -30.27
CA HIS A 75 -28.63 -6.15 -30.22
C HIS A 75 -27.28 -6.72 -30.70
N GLY A 76 -27.03 -7.99 -30.39
CA GLY A 76 -25.86 -8.73 -30.89
C GLY A 76 -24.52 -8.19 -30.41
N THR A 77 -23.57 -8.03 -31.33
CA THR A 77 -22.21 -7.51 -31.05
C THR A 77 -22.17 -6.01 -30.74
N THR A 78 -23.29 -5.31 -30.89
CA THR A 78 -23.43 -3.87 -30.61
C THR A 78 -24.63 -3.60 -29.71
N PRO A 79 -24.59 -3.99 -28.42
CA PRO A 79 -25.73 -3.90 -27.51
C PRO A 79 -25.86 -2.55 -26.79
N ALA A 80 -24.97 -1.59 -27.05
CA ALA A 80 -24.93 -0.33 -26.33
C ALA A 80 -25.39 0.83 -27.23
N CYS A 81 -26.40 1.58 -26.79
CA CYS A 81 -26.85 2.78 -27.48
C CYS A 81 -25.94 3.97 -27.16
N ARG A 82 -25.53 4.72 -28.18
CA ARG A 82 -24.68 5.90 -28.03
C ARG A 82 -25.50 7.20 -28.09
N PRO A 83 -25.00 8.32 -27.51
CA PRO A 83 -25.62 9.64 -27.65
C PRO A 83 -25.80 10.14 -29.10
N SER A 84 -25.14 9.51 -30.07
CA SER A 84 -25.31 9.75 -31.51
C SER A 84 -26.49 9.00 -32.14
N GLY A 85 -27.28 8.25 -31.36
CA GLY A 85 -28.42 7.45 -31.86
C GLY A 85 -28.05 6.14 -32.56
N ALA A 86 -26.76 5.79 -32.59
CA ALA A 86 -26.27 4.55 -33.18
C ALA A 86 -25.96 3.50 -32.09
N CYS A 87 -26.18 2.23 -32.41
CA CYS A 87 -25.70 1.12 -31.58
C CYS A 87 -24.20 0.87 -31.80
N ALA A 88 -23.48 0.51 -30.74
CA ALA A 88 -22.06 0.17 -30.78
C ALA A 88 -21.72 -0.92 -29.74
N GLN A 89 -20.45 -1.33 -29.70
CA GLN A 89 -19.98 -2.36 -28.76
C GLN A 89 -20.15 -1.93 -27.30
N CYS A 90 -19.93 -0.63 -27.05
CA CYS A 90 -20.02 -0.05 -25.72
C CYS A 90 -20.50 1.41 -25.74
N SER A 91 -20.93 1.87 -24.56
CA SER A 91 -21.31 3.24 -24.24
C SER A 91 -20.89 3.56 -22.80
N ALA A 92 -21.00 4.83 -22.40
CA ALA A 92 -20.68 5.26 -21.03
C ALA A 92 -21.48 4.54 -19.92
N THR A 93 -22.62 3.92 -20.26
CA THR A 93 -23.45 3.13 -19.34
C THR A 93 -23.35 1.62 -19.53
N ASN A 94 -22.84 1.14 -20.67
CA ASN A 94 -22.84 -0.27 -21.04
C ASN A 94 -21.50 -0.71 -21.62
N HIS A 95 -20.79 -1.52 -20.84
CA HIS A 95 -19.47 -2.05 -21.16
C HIS A 95 -19.50 -3.57 -21.35
N SER A 96 -20.68 -4.17 -21.60
CA SER A 96 -20.91 -5.62 -21.56
C SER A 96 -20.05 -6.42 -22.54
N GLN A 97 -19.68 -5.84 -23.69
CA GLN A 97 -18.78 -6.46 -24.66
C GLN A 97 -17.28 -6.20 -24.37
N CYS A 98 -16.94 -5.27 -23.47
CA CYS A 98 -15.54 -4.91 -23.17
C CYS A 98 -14.95 -5.86 -22.11
N VAL A 99 -14.78 -7.11 -22.53
CA VAL A 99 -14.18 -8.19 -21.73
C VAL A 99 -12.68 -8.33 -22.02
N ALA A 100 -11.99 -9.17 -21.25
CA ALA A 100 -10.56 -9.42 -21.48
C ALA A 100 -10.29 -9.90 -22.92
N PRO A 101 -9.30 -9.35 -23.65
CA PRO A 101 -8.28 -8.38 -23.19
C PRO A 101 -8.63 -6.90 -23.37
N VAL A 102 -9.74 -6.54 -24.03
CA VAL A 102 -10.12 -5.15 -24.37
C VAL A 102 -11.21 -4.62 -23.43
N ARG A 103 -10.78 -4.13 -22.25
CA ARG A 103 -11.68 -3.81 -21.12
C ARG A 103 -12.20 -2.38 -21.09
N ALA A 104 -11.48 -1.44 -21.71
CA ALA A 104 -11.86 -0.03 -21.70
C ALA A 104 -12.84 0.26 -22.86
N CYS A 105 -13.81 1.15 -22.64
CA CYS A 105 -14.65 1.67 -23.71
C CYS A 105 -14.13 3.04 -24.15
N ASP A 106 -13.73 3.15 -25.43
CA ASP A 106 -13.65 4.47 -26.06
C ASP A 106 -15.08 4.93 -26.36
N VAL A 107 -15.61 5.81 -25.52
CA VAL A 107 -16.98 6.35 -25.67
C VAL A 107 -17.14 7.29 -26.87
N LEU A 108 -16.05 7.78 -27.47
CA LEU A 108 -16.03 8.64 -28.65
C LEU A 108 -16.12 7.85 -29.96
N THR A 109 -15.57 6.63 -30.02
CA THR A 109 -15.78 5.70 -31.15
C THR A 109 -16.90 4.68 -30.91
N GLY A 110 -17.17 4.31 -29.65
CA GLY A 110 -18.10 3.25 -29.27
C GLY A 110 -17.50 1.83 -29.29
N SER A 111 -16.18 1.74 -29.28
CA SER A 111 -15.43 0.49 -29.44
C SER A 111 -14.69 0.10 -28.16
N CYS A 112 -14.60 -1.20 -27.90
CA CYS A 112 -13.79 -1.72 -26.82
C CYS A 112 -12.31 -1.72 -27.22
N VAL A 113 -11.46 -1.14 -26.36
CA VAL A 113 -10.02 -0.97 -26.56
C VAL A 113 -9.24 -1.55 -25.37
N SER A 114 -7.93 -1.72 -25.49
CA SER A 114 -7.13 -2.26 -24.37
C SER A 114 -7.08 -1.26 -23.21
N CYS A 115 -6.98 0.03 -23.50
CA CYS A 115 -6.86 1.08 -22.50
C CYS A 115 -7.33 2.45 -22.99
N MET A 116 -7.66 3.32 -22.03
CA MET A 116 -7.76 4.77 -22.19
C MET A 116 -6.75 5.49 -21.27
N ALA A 117 -6.28 4.84 -20.20
CA ALA A 117 -5.21 5.32 -19.32
C ALA A 117 -4.31 4.17 -18.84
N ASN A 118 -3.14 4.48 -18.26
CA ASN A 118 -2.22 3.49 -17.70
C ASN A 118 -2.87 2.60 -16.62
N ALA A 119 -3.94 3.05 -15.98
CA ALA A 119 -4.67 2.28 -14.97
C ALA A 119 -5.46 1.07 -15.54
N ASP A 120 -5.75 1.07 -16.84
CA ASP A 120 -6.36 -0.08 -17.53
C ASP A 120 -5.31 -1.17 -17.87
N CYS A 121 -4.03 -0.78 -17.84
CA CYS A 121 -2.88 -1.58 -18.25
C CYS A 121 -2.19 -2.25 -17.05
N ALA A 122 -1.59 -3.43 -17.27
CA ALA A 122 -1.01 -4.24 -16.20
C ALA A 122 0.10 -5.18 -16.70
N GLY A 123 0.90 -5.70 -15.76
CA GLY A 123 1.96 -6.67 -16.06
C GLY A 123 3.11 -6.07 -16.87
N GLN A 124 3.56 -6.80 -17.89
CA GLN A 124 4.66 -6.38 -18.80
C GLN A 124 4.27 -5.26 -19.77
N THR A 125 2.99 -4.86 -19.79
CA THR A 125 2.50 -3.73 -20.59
C THR A 125 1.71 -2.77 -19.70
N PRO A 126 2.37 -1.91 -18.90
CA PRO A 126 1.72 -0.99 -17.95
C PRO A 126 1.39 0.39 -18.53
N ILE A 127 1.89 0.75 -19.72
CA ILE A 127 1.70 2.08 -20.31
C ILE A 127 0.62 2.02 -21.39
N CYS A 128 -0.37 2.90 -21.33
CA CYS A 128 -1.36 3.05 -22.39
C CYS A 128 -0.81 3.94 -23.51
N ASN A 129 -0.78 3.43 -24.75
CA ASN A 129 -0.47 4.25 -25.91
C ASN A 129 -1.74 4.98 -26.38
N ALA A 130 -1.98 6.21 -25.90
CA ALA A 130 -3.15 7.02 -26.26
C ALA A 130 -3.29 7.36 -27.76
N ALA A 131 -2.32 6.98 -28.62
CA ALA A 131 -2.44 7.07 -30.07
C ALA A 131 -2.96 5.79 -30.76
N THR A 132 -2.91 4.63 -30.08
CA THR A 132 -3.44 3.34 -30.59
C THR A 132 -4.45 2.67 -29.66
N ASN A 133 -4.60 3.17 -28.44
CA ASN A 133 -5.42 2.61 -27.34
C ASN A 133 -5.02 1.17 -26.94
N GLU A 134 -3.74 0.84 -27.16
CA GLU A 134 -3.10 -0.43 -26.81
C GLU A 134 -2.19 -0.27 -25.58
N CYS A 135 -2.17 -1.28 -24.71
CA CYS A 135 -1.18 -1.36 -23.64
C CYS A 135 0.18 -1.79 -24.19
N ARG A 136 1.25 -1.09 -23.82
CA ARG A 136 2.64 -1.39 -24.18
C ARG A 136 3.56 -1.41 -22.96
N ALA A 137 4.75 -1.97 -23.17
CA ALA A 137 5.89 -1.84 -22.27
C ALA A 137 6.23 -0.35 -22.00
N CYS A 138 6.75 -0.06 -20.80
CA CYS A 138 7.43 1.20 -20.56
C CYS A 138 8.73 1.28 -21.37
N ALA A 139 9.14 2.49 -21.72
CA ALA A 139 10.39 2.79 -22.42
C ALA A 139 11.39 3.59 -21.57
N ALA A 140 10.92 4.33 -20.56
CA ALA A 140 11.74 5.14 -19.66
C ALA A 140 11.05 5.39 -18.31
N ASP A 141 11.83 5.72 -17.27
CA ASP A 141 11.34 6.07 -15.92
C ASP A 141 10.22 7.13 -15.95
N ALA A 142 10.30 8.11 -16.84
CA ALA A 142 9.32 9.20 -16.97
C ALA A 142 7.90 8.76 -17.40
N GLU A 143 7.72 7.50 -17.84
CA GLU A 143 6.39 6.93 -18.13
C GLU A 143 5.78 6.24 -16.90
N CYS A 144 6.60 5.98 -15.87
CA CYS A 144 6.24 5.26 -14.67
C CYS A 144 5.97 6.22 -13.49
N ALA A 145 5.04 5.85 -12.61
CA ALA A 145 4.60 6.68 -11.50
C ALA A 145 4.80 5.98 -10.14
N SER A 146 4.80 6.76 -9.05
CA SER A 146 4.79 6.22 -7.68
C SER A 146 3.60 5.26 -7.49
N PRO A 147 3.78 4.07 -6.85
CA PRO A 147 4.94 3.64 -6.08
C PRO A 147 6.04 2.91 -6.88
N THR A 148 5.94 2.82 -8.20
CA THR A 148 6.87 2.09 -9.08
C THR A 148 7.47 2.99 -10.17
N PRO A 149 8.31 3.98 -9.81
CA PRO A 149 8.76 5.05 -10.71
C PRO A 149 9.86 4.65 -11.71
N LYS A 150 10.27 3.37 -11.76
CA LYS A 150 11.41 2.92 -12.57
C LYS A 150 10.99 2.00 -13.69
N CYS A 151 11.51 2.21 -14.90
CA CYS A 151 11.20 1.35 -16.04
C CYS A 151 12.26 0.26 -16.20
N ALA A 152 11.90 -0.99 -15.91
CA ALA A 152 12.77 -2.13 -16.17
C ALA A 152 12.88 -2.38 -17.68
N THR A 153 13.99 -1.97 -18.30
CA THR A 153 14.22 -2.17 -19.75
C THR A 153 14.87 -3.53 -20.08
N SER A 154 15.19 -4.35 -19.08
CA SER A 154 15.87 -5.64 -19.24
C SER A 154 15.53 -6.63 -18.11
N GLY A 155 16.01 -7.87 -18.23
CA GLY A 155 15.77 -8.94 -17.26
C GLY A 155 14.34 -9.51 -17.30
N GLY A 156 13.98 -10.33 -16.30
CA GLY A 156 12.69 -11.04 -16.25
C GLY A 156 11.46 -10.16 -16.01
N ARG A 157 11.64 -8.84 -15.90
CA ARG A 157 10.59 -7.81 -15.74
C ARG A 157 10.66 -6.73 -16.82
N ALA A 158 11.32 -7.02 -17.95
CA ALA A 158 11.42 -6.08 -19.07
C ALA A 158 10.04 -5.53 -19.49
N GLY A 159 9.95 -4.21 -19.66
CA GLY A 159 8.73 -3.47 -19.97
C GLY A 159 7.85 -3.10 -18.76
N MET A 160 8.18 -3.56 -17.55
CA MET A 160 7.42 -3.25 -16.33
C MET A 160 7.90 -1.97 -15.65
N CYS A 161 6.95 -1.19 -15.13
CA CYS A 161 7.22 -0.22 -14.08
C CYS A 161 7.46 -0.95 -12.75
N VAL A 162 8.56 -0.64 -12.08
CA VAL A 162 9.06 -1.30 -10.86
C VAL A 162 9.52 -0.26 -9.83
N GLY A 163 9.75 -0.69 -8.58
CA GLY A 163 10.19 0.20 -7.50
C GLY A 163 11.64 0.68 -7.67
N CYS A 164 12.53 -0.21 -8.10
CA CYS A 164 13.97 0.07 -8.20
C CYS A 164 14.69 -0.83 -9.21
N LEU A 165 15.81 -0.33 -9.73
CA LEU A 165 16.79 -1.04 -10.57
C LEU A 165 18.18 -1.07 -9.90
N ALA A 166 18.44 -0.19 -8.94
CA ALA A 166 19.60 -0.20 -8.05
C ALA A 166 19.25 0.38 -6.66
N GLU A 167 20.14 0.18 -5.68
CA GLU A 167 20.05 0.76 -4.32
C GLU A 167 19.78 2.28 -4.35
N ALA A 168 20.37 3.01 -5.32
CA ALA A 168 20.26 4.46 -5.46
C ALA A 168 18.89 4.97 -5.93
N ASP A 169 17.99 4.08 -6.37
CA ASP A 169 16.59 4.43 -6.64
C ASP A 169 15.73 4.41 -5.35
N CYS A 170 16.25 3.81 -4.28
CA CYS A 170 15.56 3.63 -3.01
C CYS A 170 15.91 4.72 -1.99
N SER A 171 15.14 4.80 -0.90
CA SER A 171 15.29 5.84 0.13
C SER A 171 14.67 5.41 1.46
N ALA A 172 15.06 6.04 2.56
CA ALA A 172 14.51 5.74 3.88
C ALA A 172 12.97 5.85 3.89
N PRO A 173 12.23 4.92 4.53
CA PRO A 173 12.71 3.87 5.43
C PRO A 173 13.15 2.56 4.75
N ALA A 174 13.10 2.48 3.41
CA ALA A 174 13.38 1.27 2.64
C ALA A 174 14.53 1.49 1.64
N PRO A 175 15.80 1.58 2.09
CA PRO A 175 16.93 2.01 1.26
C PRO A 175 17.53 0.92 0.37
N LYS A 176 17.02 -0.32 0.42
CA LYS A 176 17.60 -1.50 -0.26
C LYS A 176 16.76 -1.95 -1.43
N CYS A 177 17.38 -2.29 -2.56
CA CYS A 177 16.67 -2.75 -3.75
C CYS A 177 16.74 -4.27 -3.88
N ASN A 178 15.64 -4.97 -3.62
CA ASN A 178 15.58 -6.41 -3.89
C ASN A 178 15.41 -6.65 -5.40
N LEU A 179 16.53 -6.84 -6.10
CA LEU A 179 16.58 -7.08 -7.55
C LEU A 179 15.83 -8.34 -8.03
N ALA A 180 15.51 -9.30 -7.15
CA ALA A 180 14.68 -10.45 -7.53
C ALA A 180 13.20 -10.07 -7.73
N VAL A 181 12.75 -8.96 -7.12
CA VAL A 181 11.37 -8.45 -7.23
C VAL A 181 11.29 -6.98 -7.66
N ASN A 182 12.43 -6.32 -7.88
CA ASN A 182 12.58 -4.90 -8.20
C ASN A 182 11.76 -3.97 -7.29
N ALA A 183 11.81 -4.21 -5.97
CA ALA A 183 11.13 -3.42 -4.96
C ALA A 183 12.12 -2.90 -3.90
N CYS A 184 11.86 -1.68 -3.42
CA CYS A 184 12.59 -1.12 -2.28
C CYS A 184 12.10 -1.77 -0.98
N VAL A 185 13.05 -2.18 -0.14
CA VAL A 185 12.85 -2.88 1.14
C VAL A 185 13.79 -2.32 2.22
N GLY A 186 13.53 -2.65 3.48
CA GLY A 186 14.38 -2.21 4.60
C GLY A 186 15.76 -2.87 4.60
N CYS A 187 15.82 -4.15 4.24
CA CYS A 187 17.04 -4.95 4.28
C CYS A 187 17.02 -6.12 3.29
N LEU A 188 18.20 -6.60 2.90
CA LEU A 188 18.39 -7.88 2.20
C LEU A 188 19.09 -8.91 3.10
N SER A 189 19.80 -8.44 4.12
CA SER A 189 20.57 -9.18 5.11
C SER A 189 20.59 -8.43 6.44
N SER A 190 20.91 -9.10 7.55
CA SER A 190 21.07 -8.43 8.85
C SER A 190 22.26 -7.45 8.89
N ALA A 191 23.17 -7.49 7.92
CA ALA A 191 24.25 -6.50 7.79
C ALA A 191 23.75 -5.14 7.27
N ASP A 192 22.55 -5.07 6.70
CA ASP A 192 21.87 -3.83 6.34
C ASP A 192 21.20 -3.14 7.56
N CYS A 193 21.12 -3.85 8.70
CA CYS A 193 20.36 -3.49 9.88
C CYS A 193 21.25 -3.05 11.05
N GLN A 194 20.78 -2.08 11.86
CA GLN A 194 21.60 -1.43 12.90
C GLN A 194 20.77 -1.02 14.13
N GLY A 195 21.44 -0.83 15.27
CA GLY A 195 20.82 -0.33 16.50
C GLY A 195 19.77 -1.28 17.10
N ALA A 196 18.63 -0.73 17.49
CA ALA A 196 17.52 -1.44 18.15
C ALA A 196 16.83 -2.52 17.29
N THR A 197 17.12 -2.56 15.99
CA THR A 197 16.56 -3.52 15.03
C THR A 197 17.69 -4.20 14.23
N PRO A 198 18.52 -5.06 14.86
CA PRO A 198 19.75 -5.59 14.25
C PRO A 198 19.55 -6.82 13.36
N VAL A 199 18.33 -7.33 13.18
CA VAL A 199 18.06 -8.55 12.40
C VAL A 199 17.17 -8.22 11.20
N CYS A 200 17.54 -8.68 10.01
CA CYS A 200 16.64 -8.60 8.86
C CYS A 200 15.63 -9.75 8.91
N ASP A 201 14.33 -9.44 9.01
CA ASP A 201 13.29 -10.45 8.83
C ASP A 201 13.11 -10.74 7.34
N SER A 202 13.45 -11.96 6.92
CA SER A 202 13.30 -12.42 5.54
C SER A 202 11.84 -12.49 5.05
N ALA A 203 10.85 -12.51 5.96
CA ALA A 203 9.43 -12.57 5.58
C ALA A 203 8.84 -11.20 5.23
N THR A 204 9.22 -10.14 5.95
CA THR A 204 8.79 -8.75 5.69
C THR A 204 9.82 -7.89 4.95
N GLN A 205 11.08 -8.35 4.88
CA GLN A 205 12.25 -7.60 4.41
C GLN A 205 12.43 -6.24 5.12
N ALA A 206 12.10 -6.20 6.41
CA ALA A 206 12.32 -5.08 7.30
C ALA A 206 13.32 -5.45 8.42
N CYS A 207 14.05 -4.46 8.92
CA CYS A 207 14.87 -4.61 10.10
C CYS A 207 13.99 -4.71 11.35
N ALA A 208 14.19 -5.76 12.13
CA ALA A 208 13.43 -6.11 13.32
C ALA A 208 14.35 -6.29 14.55
N ALA A 209 13.75 -6.20 15.73
CA ALA A 209 14.38 -6.58 16.99
C ALA A 209 14.72 -8.08 16.99
N CYS A 210 15.78 -8.46 17.70
CA CYS A 210 16.11 -9.87 17.87
C CYS A 210 15.03 -10.62 18.68
N ALA A 211 14.80 -11.88 18.31
CA ALA A 211 13.91 -12.80 19.01
C ALA A 211 14.61 -14.10 19.47
N GLY A 212 15.93 -14.21 19.29
CA GLY A 212 16.73 -15.37 19.69
C GLY A 212 18.22 -15.06 19.78
N ASP A 213 18.94 -15.76 20.65
CA ASP A 213 20.40 -15.77 20.65
C ASP A 213 20.94 -16.36 19.33
N TRP A 214 22.17 -15.99 18.96
CA TRP A 214 22.88 -16.64 17.85
C TRP A 214 23.21 -18.10 18.21
N THR A 215 23.05 -18.96 17.21
CA THR A 215 23.46 -20.36 17.23
C THR A 215 24.06 -20.73 15.88
N SER A 216 25.04 -21.64 15.86
CA SER A 216 25.74 -22.06 14.64
C SER A 216 24.83 -22.74 13.61
N THR A 217 23.67 -23.24 14.05
CA THR A 217 22.54 -23.62 13.19
C THR A 217 21.32 -22.79 13.62
N PRO A 218 21.04 -21.63 12.99
CA PRO A 218 19.95 -20.75 13.38
C PRO A 218 18.59 -21.39 13.06
N ALA A 219 18.05 -22.14 14.02
CA ALA A 219 16.77 -22.83 13.92
C ALA A 219 15.55 -21.93 14.20
N THR A 220 15.79 -20.72 14.74
CA THR A 220 14.75 -19.78 15.16
C THR A 220 14.79 -18.52 14.29
N ALA A 221 13.63 -18.09 13.79
CA ALA A 221 13.50 -16.82 13.08
C ALA A 221 13.88 -15.64 14.00
N MET A 222 14.42 -14.57 13.41
CA MET A 222 14.89 -13.37 14.11
C MET A 222 15.99 -13.61 15.18
N SER A 223 16.74 -14.71 15.10
CA SER A 223 17.97 -14.89 15.90
C SER A 223 19.04 -13.85 15.56
N CYS A 224 19.91 -13.51 16.53
CA CYS A 224 21.07 -12.65 16.31
C CYS A 224 22.00 -13.20 15.20
N PRO A 225 22.60 -12.34 14.36
CA PRO A 225 23.21 -12.78 13.10
C PRO A 225 24.67 -13.25 13.19
N THR A 226 25.42 -12.86 14.23
CA THR A 226 26.87 -13.13 14.35
C THR A 226 27.24 -13.73 15.70
N GLU A 227 28.33 -14.50 15.72
CA GLU A 227 28.90 -15.06 16.95
C GLU A 227 29.57 -14.00 17.85
N GLU A 228 29.97 -12.86 17.27
CA GLU A 228 30.55 -11.70 17.98
C GLU A 228 29.54 -11.00 18.90
N LYS A 229 28.26 -10.96 18.49
CA LYS A 229 27.16 -10.39 19.29
C LYS A 229 26.00 -11.40 19.42
N PRO A 230 26.23 -12.51 20.15
CA PRO A 230 25.38 -13.68 20.09
C PRO A 230 24.22 -13.65 21.09
N ALA A 231 24.19 -12.70 22.03
CA ALA A 231 23.15 -12.61 23.05
C ALA A 231 22.04 -11.66 22.61
N CYS A 232 20.77 -12.09 22.71
CA CYS A 232 19.61 -11.26 22.42
C CYS A 232 19.00 -10.72 23.72
N VAL A 233 18.93 -9.39 23.85
CA VAL A 233 18.38 -8.75 25.05
C VAL A 233 16.86 -8.77 25.03
N ARG A 234 16.23 -9.24 26.12
CA ARG A 234 14.77 -9.39 26.25
C ARG A 234 14.09 -8.29 27.06
N ASP A 235 14.83 -7.69 27.98
CA ASP A 235 14.34 -6.76 29.00
C ASP A 235 15.37 -5.64 29.23
N GLY A 236 14.94 -4.49 29.75
CA GLY A 236 15.82 -3.36 30.04
C GLY A 236 16.15 -2.48 28.82
N ALA A 237 17.12 -1.58 28.97
CA ALA A 237 17.38 -0.48 28.03
C ALA A 237 17.85 -0.93 26.63
N LEU A 238 18.41 -2.14 26.51
CA LEU A 238 18.93 -2.69 25.26
C LEU A 238 17.97 -3.71 24.59
N VAL A 239 16.72 -3.82 25.04
CA VAL A 239 15.74 -4.80 24.51
C VAL A 239 15.67 -4.81 22.97
N GLY A 240 15.72 -6.02 22.40
CA GLY A 240 15.75 -6.24 20.96
C GLY A 240 17.13 -6.11 20.30
N GLN A 241 18.17 -5.71 21.02
CA GLN A 241 19.54 -5.63 20.50
C GLN A 241 20.30 -6.95 20.63
N CYS A 242 21.23 -7.14 19.69
CA CYS A 242 22.23 -8.21 19.70
C CYS A 242 23.53 -7.67 20.28
N VAL A 243 24.02 -8.34 21.32
CA VAL A 243 25.11 -7.86 22.18
C VAL A 243 26.06 -9.01 22.53
N GLU A 244 27.22 -8.72 23.14
CA GLU A 244 28.21 -9.74 23.51
C GLU A 244 27.67 -10.66 24.63
N CYS A 245 26.95 -10.07 25.59
CA CYS A 245 26.39 -10.76 26.74
C CYS A 245 25.12 -10.09 27.28
N SER A 246 24.31 -10.86 28.00
CA SER A 246 23.08 -10.41 28.65
C SER A 246 22.90 -11.08 30.02
N ALA A 247 21.91 -10.64 30.80
CA ALA A 247 21.60 -11.22 32.11
C ALA A 247 21.33 -12.74 32.09
N THR A 248 20.82 -13.26 30.98
CA THR A 248 20.58 -14.70 30.74
C THR A 248 21.81 -15.46 30.21
N SER A 249 22.86 -14.75 29.79
CA SER A 249 23.99 -15.33 29.05
C SER A 249 25.39 -14.91 29.57
N ARG A 250 25.48 -14.37 30.79
CA ARG A 250 26.71 -13.87 31.44
C ARG A 250 27.96 -14.74 31.25
N GLY A 251 27.80 -16.06 31.27
CA GLY A 251 28.89 -17.03 31.06
C GLY A 251 29.61 -16.94 29.72
N ARG A 252 29.02 -16.28 28.70
CA ARG A 252 29.67 -15.99 27.41
C ARG A 252 30.95 -15.16 27.58
N CYS A 253 31.05 -14.33 28.61
CA CYS A 253 32.24 -13.51 28.87
C CYS A 253 33.43 -14.29 29.46
N ALA A 254 33.26 -15.54 29.90
CA ALA A 254 34.29 -16.27 30.66
C ALA A 254 35.65 -16.46 29.94
N THR A 255 35.71 -16.25 28.62
CA THR A 255 36.95 -16.28 27.80
C THR A 255 37.25 -14.95 27.09
N SER A 256 36.51 -13.88 27.39
CA SER A 256 36.71 -12.57 26.75
C SER A 256 37.99 -11.89 27.27
N ALA A 257 38.84 -11.45 26.35
CA ALA A 257 40.04 -10.68 26.67
C ALA A 257 39.74 -9.33 27.34
N LYS A 258 38.53 -8.79 27.18
CA LYS A 258 38.08 -7.57 27.86
C LYS A 258 37.82 -7.79 29.36
N GLY A 259 37.52 -9.03 29.75
CA GLY A 259 37.17 -9.42 31.12
C GLY A 259 35.99 -10.38 31.19
N SER A 260 35.94 -11.15 32.28
CA SER A 260 34.99 -12.26 32.48
C SER A 260 33.58 -11.84 32.91
N ARG A 261 33.37 -10.54 33.19
CA ARG A 261 32.11 -9.99 33.68
C ARG A 261 31.25 -9.44 32.53
N CYS A 262 29.94 -9.65 32.62
CA CYS A 262 28.99 -8.98 31.73
C CYS A 262 28.61 -7.61 32.30
N LEU A 263 28.71 -6.57 31.47
CA LEU A 263 28.31 -5.19 31.78
C LEU A 263 26.92 -4.96 31.18
N GLU A 264 25.88 -5.27 31.95
CA GLU A 264 24.50 -5.47 31.44
C GLU A 264 23.90 -4.22 30.80
N GLU A 265 24.19 -3.03 31.33
CA GLU A 265 23.79 -1.73 30.76
C GLU A 265 24.44 -1.42 29.39
N GLN A 266 25.51 -2.14 29.03
CA GLN A 266 26.25 -1.98 27.77
C GLN A 266 26.13 -3.21 26.85
N GLY A 267 25.66 -4.35 27.38
CA GLY A 267 25.67 -5.64 26.70
C GLY A 267 27.08 -6.17 26.37
N ALA A 268 28.13 -5.61 26.96
CA ALA A 268 29.52 -5.88 26.64
C ALA A 268 30.20 -6.75 27.70
N CYS A 269 31.15 -7.57 27.28
CA CYS A 269 32.06 -8.24 28.20
C CYS A 269 33.18 -7.28 28.64
N GLY A 270 33.53 -7.30 29.92
CA GLY A 270 34.48 -6.38 30.51
C GLY A 270 34.79 -6.72 31.97
N CYS A 271 35.18 -5.72 32.74
CA CYS A 271 35.51 -5.84 34.15
C CYS A 271 34.93 -4.69 34.99
N ALA A 272 34.82 -4.91 36.29
CA ALA A 272 34.56 -3.89 37.30
C ALA A 272 35.51 -4.02 38.51
N VAL A 273 36.12 -5.20 38.72
CA VAL A 273 37.18 -5.47 39.70
C VAL A 273 38.29 -6.31 39.07
N GLU A 274 39.48 -6.32 39.66
CA GLU A 274 40.64 -7.02 39.10
C GLU A 274 40.44 -8.54 39.02
N THR A 275 39.62 -9.12 39.90
CA THR A 275 39.25 -10.55 39.86
C THR A 275 38.37 -10.93 38.65
N ASP A 276 37.82 -9.94 37.93
CA ASP A 276 37.14 -10.19 36.65
C ASP A 276 38.15 -10.45 35.51
N CYS A 277 39.44 -10.16 35.73
CA CYS A 277 40.51 -10.23 34.73
C CYS A 277 41.37 -11.50 34.84
N SER A 278 42.03 -11.84 33.73
CA SER A 278 43.07 -12.89 33.71
C SER A 278 44.31 -12.45 34.49
N ALA A 279 45.02 -13.41 35.09
CA ALA A 279 46.22 -13.16 35.89
C ALA A 279 47.26 -12.29 35.15
N GLY A 280 47.79 -11.26 35.84
CA GLY A 280 48.73 -10.29 35.27
C GLY A 280 48.09 -9.11 34.53
N LYS A 281 46.75 -9.06 34.45
CA LYS A 281 45.99 -7.89 33.97
C LYS A 281 45.29 -7.20 35.15
N ARG A 282 45.20 -5.87 35.13
CA ARG A 282 44.35 -5.08 36.05
C ARG A 282 43.08 -4.63 35.31
N CYS A 283 42.02 -4.30 36.05
CA CYS A 283 40.82 -3.71 35.45
C CYS A 283 41.00 -2.20 35.31
N ASP A 284 41.05 -1.69 34.08
CA ASP A 284 40.98 -0.26 33.82
C ASP A 284 39.52 0.20 33.98
N SER A 285 39.26 1.07 34.97
CA SER A 285 37.91 1.48 35.36
C SER A 285 37.28 2.55 34.47
N ALA A 286 38.03 3.16 33.55
CA ALA A 286 37.54 4.16 32.60
C ALA A 286 37.07 3.54 31.28
N SER A 287 37.75 2.48 30.84
CA SER A 287 37.40 1.64 29.67
C SER A 287 36.63 0.38 30.04
N GLN A 288 36.58 0.04 31.33
CA GLN A 288 35.97 -1.18 31.89
C GLN A 288 36.53 -2.47 31.26
N SER A 289 37.84 -2.46 30.96
CA SER A 289 38.53 -3.51 30.23
C SER A 289 39.85 -3.94 30.90
N CYS A 290 40.24 -5.20 30.72
CA CYS A 290 41.44 -5.77 31.33
C CYS A 290 42.71 -5.36 30.58
N ALA A 291 43.46 -4.41 31.15
CA ALA A 291 44.73 -3.91 30.63
C ALA A 291 45.94 -4.61 31.27
N GLU A 292 47.13 -4.50 30.67
CA GLU A 292 48.35 -5.04 31.30
C GLU A 292 48.73 -4.24 32.55
N ALA A 293 49.11 -4.93 33.61
CA ALA A 293 49.62 -4.31 34.83
C ALA A 293 51.00 -3.67 34.55
N THR A 294 51.01 -2.42 34.10
CA THR A 294 52.28 -1.70 33.89
C THR A 294 53.00 -1.50 35.21
N SER A 295 54.33 -1.43 35.20
CA SER A 295 55.16 -1.38 36.40
C SER A 295 54.96 -0.13 37.28
N ALA A 296 54.14 0.83 36.85
CA ALA A 296 53.75 2.00 37.65
C ALA A 296 52.80 1.62 38.80
N ASP A 297 51.92 0.64 38.61
CA ASP A 297 50.91 0.21 39.60
C ASP A 297 51.40 -0.89 40.56
N ALA A 298 52.72 -1.02 40.74
CA ALA A 298 53.34 -1.92 41.71
C ALA A 298 53.58 -1.24 43.09
N GLY A 299 52.97 -0.07 43.30
CA GLY A 299 53.38 0.92 44.31
C GLY A 299 52.77 0.84 45.70
N MET A 300 52.15 -0.28 46.13
CA MET A 300 51.70 -0.48 47.52
C MET A 300 51.59 -1.99 47.84
N PRO A 301 52.42 -2.54 48.75
CA PRO A 301 52.16 -3.83 49.40
C PRO A 301 51.27 -3.67 50.64
N ASP A 302 50.44 -4.66 50.94
CA ASP A 302 49.60 -4.70 52.15
C ASP A 302 50.43 -4.97 53.42
N ASP A 303 50.66 -3.93 54.24
CA ASP A 303 51.40 -4.06 55.50
C ASP A 303 50.49 -4.58 56.65
N ALA A 304 50.60 -5.88 56.95
CA ALA A 304 49.90 -6.51 58.07
C ALA A 304 50.66 -6.32 59.40
N GLY A 305 50.36 -5.24 60.15
CA GLY A 305 51.22 -4.76 61.25
C GLY A 305 50.56 -4.21 62.53
N THR A 306 49.69 -4.99 63.17
CA THR A 306 49.41 -4.98 64.64
C THR A 306 49.28 -3.66 65.45
N THR A 307 48.06 -3.40 65.93
CA THR A 307 47.71 -2.93 67.30
C THR A 307 48.34 -1.65 67.92
N SER A 308 47.48 -0.67 68.18
CA SER A 308 47.34 -0.01 69.51
C SER A 308 45.93 0.59 69.63
N ALA A 309 45.45 0.84 70.86
CA ALA A 309 44.06 1.22 71.14
C ALA A 309 43.97 2.48 72.03
N ASP A 310 42.75 3.02 72.13
CA ASP A 310 42.25 4.00 73.10
C ASP A 310 42.88 5.42 73.15
N ALA A 311 42.11 6.40 72.68
CA ALA A 311 41.57 7.46 73.55
C ALA A 311 40.34 8.12 72.88
N SER A 312 39.39 8.62 73.68
CA SER A 312 38.07 9.08 73.22
C SER A 312 37.80 10.57 73.49
N GLU A 313 36.95 11.15 72.63
CA GLU A 313 36.12 12.36 72.82
C GLU A 313 36.79 13.73 73.01
N GLY A 314 36.20 14.76 72.38
CA GLY A 314 36.65 16.16 72.47
C GLY A 314 36.14 17.05 71.35
N ALA A 315 34.90 17.53 71.47
CA ALA A 315 34.38 18.70 70.73
C ALA A 315 34.58 19.97 71.62
N SER A 316 34.54 21.23 71.17
CA SER A 316 34.10 21.85 69.89
C SER A 316 34.59 23.33 69.82
N GLU A 317 34.17 24.04 68.76
CA GLU A 317 33.95 25.52 68.66
C GLU A 317 35.04 26.47 68.10
N ASP A 318 34.57 27.32 67.18
CA ASP A 318 34.96 28.68 66.75
C ASP A 318 36.43 29.13 66.51
N ALA A 319 36.69 29.63 65.28
CA ALA A 319 36.52 31.07 64.96
C ALA A 319 37.20 31.48 63.63
N ALA A 320 36.50 32.18 62.72
CA ALA A 320 37.12 32.85 61.56
C ALA A 320 36.35 34.10 61.08
N SER A 321 36.89 35.29 61.37
CA SER A 321 36.67 36.52 60.59
C SER A 321 37.84 36.69 59.59
N THR A 322 37.78 37.49 58.51
CA THR A 322 36.95 38.69 58.26
C THR A 322 36.69 38.94 56.75
N ASN A 323 35.62 39.71 56.49
CA ASN A 323 35.17 40.44 55.28
C ASN A 323 36.25 41.34 54.56
N PRO A 324 35.97 42.11 53.45
CA PRO A 324 34.67 42.49 52.81
C PRO A 324 34.57 42.56 51.25
N GLY A 325 33.36 42.82 50.73
CA GLY A 325 33.06 43.46 49.41
C GLY A 325 31.99 42.70 48.58
N ALA A 326 30.72 43.11 48.39
CA ALA A 326 30.09 44.38 47.97
C ALA A 326 30.35 44.72 46.48
N ASP A 327 29.37 45.00 45.60
CA ASP A 327 27.89 45.08 45.65
C ASP A 327 27.31 44.84 44.22
N GLY A 328 26.00 44.72 43.92
CA GLY A 328 24.76 44.76 44.71
C GLY A 328 23.56 45.32 43.87
N GLY A 329 22.33 44.79 43.99
CA GLY A 329 21.16 45.28 43.23
C GLY A 329 19.88 44.42 43.29
N THR A 330 18.69 45.04 43.19
CA THR A 330 17.32 44.47 43.25
C THR A 330 16.33 45.36 42.45
N PRO A 331 15.00 45.17 42.46
CA PRO A 331 14.11 44.02 42.14
C PRO A 331 13.34 44.35 40.81
N PRO A 332 12.05 43.98 40.49
CA PRO A 332 11.07 43.09 41.12
C PRO A 332 10.27 42.14 40.18
N THR A 333 9.39 41.34 40.78
CA THR A 333 8.21 40.69 40.18
C THR A 333 6.98 41.61 40.17
N ILE A 334 6.07 41.51 39.18
CA ILE A 334 4.62 41.28 39.43
C ILE A 334 3.91 40.66 38.20
N ASP A 335 2.67 40.20 38.46
CA ASP A 335 1.61 39.66 37.59
C ASP A 335 1.19 40.53 36.39
N ALA A 336 0.55 39.91 35.38
CA ALA A 336 -0.29 40.62 34.41
C ALA A 336 -1.42 39.73 33.84
N GLY A 337 -2.68 40.09 34.13
CA GLY A 337 -3.87 39.45 33.55
C GLY A 337 -4.80 40.37 32.75
N MET A 338 -5.39 39.80 31.69
CA MET A 338 -6.78 40.01 31.22
C MET A 338 -7.18 41.28 30.40
N THR A 339 -7.85 41.02 29.25
CA THR A 339 -8.92 41.84 28.57
C THR A 339 -8.56 43.21 27.93
N VAL A 340 -9.24 43.77 26.90
CA VAL A 340 -10.48 43.45 26.12
C VAL A 340 -10.33 43.83 24.60
N ALA A 341 -11.25 43.30 23.77
CA ALA A 341 -11.54 43.47 22.32
C ALA A 341 -11.79 44.95 21.80
N PRO A 342 -12.30 45.27 20.57
CA PRO A 342 -12.99 44.49 19.50
C PRO A 342 -12.50 44.82 18.05
N ALA A 343 -13.18 44.64 16.88
CA ALA A 343 -14.54 44.21 16.48
C ALA A 343 -14.62 43.67 15.01
N GLY A 344 -15.65 42.86 14.68
CA GLY A 344 -16.23 42.67 13.32
C GLY A 344 -15.54 41.65 12.37
N GLY A 345 -16.23 40.88 11.53
CA GLY A 345 -17.69 40.69 11.35
C GLY A 345 -18.07 39.66 10.24
N CYS A 346 -19.35 39.25 10.21
CA CYS A 346 -20.03 38.24 9.33
C CYS A 346 -19.77 36.75 9.69
N SER A 347 -20.74 35.87 10.06
CA SER A 347 -22.06 35.48 9.49
C SER A 347 -21.96 34.52 8.29
N SER A 348 -22.60 33.33 8.19
CA SER A 348 -23.42 32.45 9.08
C SER A 348 -23.39 31.01 8.46
N ALA A 349 -23.96 29.89 8.94
CA ALA A 349 -24.89 29.49 10.03
C ALA A 349 -24.48 28.05 10.53
N ALA A 350 -24.95 27.40 11.61
CA ALA A 350 -26.28 26.89 12.04
C ALA A 350 -26.96 25.87 11.08
N SER A 351 -27.53 24.73 11.52
CA SER A 351 -27.49 23.96 12.79
C SER A 351 -28.11 22.56 12.56
N GLY A 352 -27.93 21.57 13.46
CA GLY A 352 -28.69 20.30 13.37
C GLY A 352 -28.13 19.08 14.14
N ARG A 353 -28.39 18.99 15.45
CA ARG A 353 -28.47 17.71 16.18
C ARG A 353 -29.92 17.48 16.61
N SER A 354 -30.35 16.23 16.68
CA SER A 354 -31.56 15.79 17.40
C SER A 354 -31.43 14.31 17.76
N ASP A 355 -32.07 13.92 18.86
CA ASP A 355 -31.78 12.70 19.61
C ASP A 355 -32.94 11.70 19.60
N VAL A 356 -32.59 10.42 19.84
CA VAL A 356 -33.42 9.33 20.41
C VAL A 356 -34.75 8.97 19.73
N GLY A 357 -34.84 7.69 19.30
CA GLY A 357 -36.10 7.03 18.94
C GLY A 357 -35.98 5.51 19.03
N ILE A 358 -36.42 4.92 20.15
CA ILE A 358 -36.36 3.46 20.40
C ILE A 358 -37.64 2.80 19.87
N LEU A 359 -37.51 1.71 19.10
CA LEU A 359 -38.57 0.70 18.99
C LEU A 359 -38.03 -0.68 18.60
N THR A 360 -38.62 -1.73 19.17
CA THR A 360 -38.17 -3.13 19.10
C THR A 360 -39.13 -4.00 18.29
N LEU A 361 -38.59 -4.86 17.41
CA LEU A 361 -39.08 -6.17 16.94
C LEU A 361 -38.18 -6.63 15.76
N GLY A 362 -37.93 -7.91 15.48
CA GLY A 362 -38.29 -9.16 16.14
C GLY A 362 -37.54 -10.35 15.49
N LEU A 363 -37.54 -11.54 16.12
CA LEU A 363 -36.80 -12.71 15.62
C LEU A 363 -37.45 -13.34 14.37
N ALA A 364 -36.60 -13.89 13.48
CA ALA A 364 -36.94 -15.04 12.65
C ALA A 364 -35.70 -15.92 12.41
N LEU A 365 -35.70 -17.17 12.89
CA LEU A 365 -34.71 -18.18 12.49
C LEU A 365 -35.17 -18.93 11.24
N ALA A 366 -34.24 -19.24 10.34
CA ALA A 366 -34.41 -20.27 9.32
C ALA A 366 -33.07 -20.95 9.01
N ALA A 367 -32.81 -22.09 9.67
CA ALA A 367 -31.71 -22.98 9.31
C ALA A 367 -32.21 -24.06 8.34
N LEU A 368 -31.47 -24.35 7.26
CA LEU A 368 -31.76 -25.54 6.44
C LEU A 368 -30.50 -26.21 5.86
N SER A 369 -29.95 -27.11 6.68
CA SER A 369 -29.45 -28.45 6.35
C SER A 369 -28.67 -28.72 5.05
N LEU A 370 -27.48 -29.30 5.26
CA LEU A 370 -26.61 -30.05 4.35
C LEU A 370 -27.32 -30.84 3.23
N ARG A 371 -26.63 -30.97 2.08
CA ARG A 371 -26.55 -32.27 1.37
C ARG A 371 -25.23 -32.48 0.62
N ARG A 372 -24.36 -33.35 1.16
CA ARG A 372 -23.23 -33.96 0.43
C ARG A 372 -23.73 -35.12 -0.45
N ARG A 373 -23.49 -35.06 -1.76
CA ARG A 373 -23.19 -36.17 -2.70
C ARG A 373 -22.30 -35.54 -3.79
N ARG A 374 -21.12 -36.03 -4.20
CA ARG A 374 -20.57 -37.40 -4.34
C ARG A 374 -21.41 -38.30 -5.26
N ALA A 375 -21.17 -38.14 -6.56
CA ALA A 375 -21.34 -39.15 -7.60
C ALA A 375 -20.36 -38.80 -8.73
N LEU A 376 -19.59 -39.80 -9.20
CA LEU A 376 -18.58 -39.74 -10.27
C LEU A 376 -17.50 -38.66 -10.04
#